data_AF-A0A0S8G134-F1
#
_entry.id   AF-A0A0S8G134-F1
#
_cell.length_a   1.000
_cell.length_b   1.000
_cell.length_c   1.000
_cell.angle_alpha   90.00
_cell.angle_beta   90.00
_cell.angle_gamma   90.00
#
_symmetry.space_group_name_H-M   'P 1'
#
loop_
_entity.id
_entity.type
_entity.pdbx_description
1 polymer ?
#
loop_
_entity_poly.entity_id
_entity_poly.type
_entity_poly.pdbx_seq_one_letter_code
_entity_poly.pdbx_strand_id
1 'polypeptide(L)'
;MAQTTKNLRLTMQETNDNPDTWGTVLNNSVFKMLEDAVVKREVLDGTVTGSTISLGYGNGEPDPVNPDARAMMLDCIDNPGGPVTITAPIEGGGAFGSSAEYAKVYLVRNAYSPAYDITFKTATGTGVTIPNGETRLVFVDSTDAYLVDSGDVTNAINATNAENADNLLSDGGYVTGEDFVRKDLGVGTSKVQTFTQGQNAVREALTWGSTIAVPNQNSNAFNVTVTSAISATFQNPTTQTADADGQVIRIMIHHQTSGATITWGSAYAWVGGTPPTLTTGSAGAVDYVAFEYFRNYPGGGKWVGSALLDVS
;
A
#
# COMPACT_ATOMS: atom_id res chain seq x y z
N MET A 1 15.31 -50.58 27.81
CA MET A 1 14.22 -49.62 27.57
C MET A 1 13.84 -49.74 26.11
N ALA A 2 12.54 -49.85 25.78
CA ALA A 2 12.11 -49.91 24.38
C ALA A 2 12.59 -48.64 23.65
N GLN A 3 13.30 -48.82 22.54
CA GLN A 3 13.74 -47.69 21.72
C GLN A 3 12.53 -47.15 20.94
N THR A 4 12.40 -45.84 20.83
CA THR A 4 11.34 -45.20 20.03
C THR A 4 11.94 -44.29 18.97
N THR A 5 11.25 -44.12 17.84
CA THR A 5 11.57 -43.02 16.92
C THR A 5 11.45 -41.69 17.66
N LYS A 6 12.15 -40.68 17.18
CA LYS A 6 12.30 -39.45 17.95
C LYS A 6 11.08 -38.52 17.88
N ASN A 7 10.63 -38.22 16.66
CA ASN A 7 9.59 -37.21 16.45
C ASN A 7 8.19 -37.77 16.74
N LEU A 8 7.94 -39.00 16.29
CA LEU A 8 6.64 -39.67 16.41
C LEU A 8 6.61 -40.75 17.49
N ARG A 9 7.71 -40.99 18.20
CA ARG A 9 7.78 -41.94 19.32
C ARG A 9 7.18 -43.32 18.99
N LEU A 10 7.42 -43.80 17.78
CA LEU A 10 7.00 -45.12 17.32
C LEU A 10 7.94 -46.17 17.89
N THR A 11 7.41 -47.26 18.43
CA THR A 11 8.23 -48.32 19.01
C THR A 11 9.10 -48.98 17.95
N MET A 12 10.42 -49.02 18.19
CA MET A 12 11.37 -49.77 17.40
C MET A 12 11.48 -51.20 17.94
N GLN A 13 11.68 -52.17 17.06
CA GLN A 13 11.80 -53.59 17.41
C GLN A 13 13.25 -54.05 17.22
N GLU A 14 13.82 -54.68 18.24
CA GLU A 14 15.11 -55.37 18.10
C GLU A 14 14.92 -56.85 17.72
N THR A 15 16.02 -57.51 17.40
CA THR A 15 16.01 -58.95 17.08
C THR A 15 15.49 -59.75 18.28
N ASN A 16 14.43 -60.54 18.07
CA ASN A 16 13.74 -61.36 19.07
C ASN A 16 12.91 -60.60 20.12
N ASP A 17 12.62 -59.32 19.91
CA ASP A 17 11.69 -58.58 20.78
C ASP A 17 10.23 -59.02 20.58
N ASN A 18 9.44 -58.91 21.66
CA ASN A 18 7.99 -59.10 21.67
C ASN A 18 7.49 -60.45 21.10
N PRO A 19 8.04 -61.60 21.56
CA PRO A 19 7.53 -62.91 21.18
C PRO A 19 6.05 -63.02 21.57
N ASP A 20 5.23 -63.51 20.65
CA ASP A 20 3.78 -63.68 20.79
C ASP A 20 2.96 -62.41 21.06
N THR A 21 3.58 -61.23 21.12
CA THR A 21 2.90 -59.94 21.35
C THR A 21 3.07 -58.94 20.21
N TRP A 22 3.75 -59.35 19.13
CA TRP A 22 4.06 -58.49 17.99
C TRP A 22 2.83 -57.81 17.36
N GLY A 23 1.72 -58.53 17.24
CA GLY A 23 0.47 -57.97 16.72
C GLY A 23 -0.08 -56.84 17.59
N THR A 24 0.00 -56.99 18.92
CA THR A 24 -0.42 -55.95 19.86
C THR A 24 0.48 -54.72 19.78
N VAL A 25 1.79 -54.91 19.72
CA VAL A 25 2.77 -53.81 19.65
C VAL A 25 2.66 -53.06 18.32
N LEU A 26 2.52 -53.78 17.21
CA LEU A 26 2.38 -53.16 15.90
C LEU A 26 1.10 -52.32 15.80
N ASN A 27 -0.04 -52.86 16.24
CA ASN A 27 -1.32 -52.16 16.15
C ASN A 27 -1.38 -50.96 17.09
N ASN A 28 -0.95 -51.12 18.34
CA ASN A 28 -1.13 -50.07 19.37
C ASN A 28 0.02 -49.06 19.39
N SER A 29 1.25 -49.48 19.11
CA SER A 29 2.46 -48.64 19.29
C SER A 29 3.11 -48.19 17.99
N VAL A 30 2.57 -48.60 16.84
CA VAL A 30 3.01 -48.13 15.52
C VAL A 30 1.85 -47.59 14.71
N PHE A 31 0.85 -48.42 14.37
CA PHE A 31 -0.23 -47.98 13.48
C PHE A 31 -1.15 -46.94 14.11
N LYS A 32 -1.64 -47.18 15.33
CA LYS A 32 -2.46 -46.19 16.05
C LYS A 32 -1.71 -44.86 16.22
N MET A 33 -0.42 -44.92 16.56
CA MET A 33 0.39 -43.71 16.75
C MET A 33 0.65 -42.95 15.44
N LEU A 34 0.79 -43.65 14.31
CA LEU A 34 0.87 -43.04 12.98
C LEU A 34 -0.45 -42.41 12.57
N GLU A 35 -1.57 -43.10 12.77
CA GLU A 35 -2.90 -42.57 12.51
C GLU A 35 -3.12 -41.28 13.31
N ASP A 36 -2.80 -41.31 14.61
CA ASP A 36 -2.91 -40.12 15.45
C ASP A 36 -2.01 -38.97 14.95
N ALA A 37 -0.79 -39.28 14.51
CA ALA A 37 0.15 -38.28 13.99
C ALA A 37 -0.29 -37.62 12.68
N VAL A 38 -1.17 -38.27 11.90
CA VAL A 38 -1.60 -37.79 10.57
C VAL A 38 -3.00 -37.17 10.61
N VAL A 39 -3.93 -37.73 11.39
CA VAL A 39 -5.34 -37.32 11.32
C VAL A 39 -5.96 -36.92 12.65
N LYS A 40 -5.31 -37.18 13.80
CA LYS A 40 -5.94 -36.86 15.08
C LYS A 40 -6.09 -35.35 15.25
N ARG A 41 -7.29 -35.00 15.69
CA ARG A 41 -7.71 -33.67 16.11
C ARG A 41 -7.94 -33.70 17.61
N GLU A 42 -7.16 -32.92 18.33
CA GLU A 42 -7.29 -32.77 19.78
C GLU A 42 -8.01 -31.45 20.10
N VAL A 43 -8.98 -31.49 21.01
CA VAL A 43 -9.58 -30.28 21.58
C VAL A 43 -8.79 -29.90 22.82
N LEU A 44 -8.23 -28.70 22.83
CA LEU A 44 -7.43 -28.23 23.96
C LEU A 44 -8.31 -27.44 24.94
N ASP A 45 -8.49 -28.02 26.13
CA ASP A 45 -9.23 -27.41 27.22
C ASP A 45 -8.53 -26.12 27.70
N GLY A 46 -9.09 -24.98 27.28
CA GLY A 46 -8.63 -23.65 27.69
C GLY A 46 -9.10 -23.23 29.08
N THR A 47 -10.00 -24.00 29.72
CA THR A 47 -10.61 -23.63 31.00
C THR A 47 -9.69 -23.87 32.20
N VAL A 48 -8.55 -24.54 31.99
CA VAL A 48 -7.55 -24.79 33.03
C VAL A 48 -7.00 -23.47 33.55
N THR A 49 -7.15 -23.26 34.86
CA THR A 49 -6.73 -22.03 35.55
C THR A 49 -5.19 -21.93 35.56
N GLY A 50 -4.60 -21.15 34.65
CA GLY A 50 -3.14 -20.96 34.62
C GLY A 50 -2.48 -20.64 33.27
N SER A 51 -3.22 -20.19 32.25
CA SER A 51 -2.71 -19.60 31.00
C SER A 51 -1.68 -20.39 30.18
N THR A 52 -1.33 -21.63 30.54
CA THR A 52 -0.40 -22.49 29.79
C THR A 52 -0.91 -23.92 29.69
N ILE A 53 -1.05 -24.41 28.46
CA ILE A 53 -1.35 -25.80 28.12
C ILE A 53 -0.03 -26.43 27.65
N SER A 54 0.43 -27.47 28.34
CA SER A 54 1.63 -28.22 27.93
C SER A 54 1.21 -29.49 27.23
N LEU A 55 1.52 -29.61 25.94
CA LEU A 55 1.24 -30.82 25.21
C LEU A 55 2.18 -31.94 25.70
N GLY A 56 1.62 -33.11 26.00
CA GLY A 56 2.32 -34.25 26.58
C GLY A 56 2.11 -35.56 25.81
N TYR A 57 3.07 -36.47 25.93
CA TYR A 57 3.02 -37.78 25.29
C TYR A 57 2.35 -38.88 26.13
N GLY A 58 1.94 -38.57 27.38
CA GLY A 58 1.56 -39.55 28.39
C GLY A 58 2.73 -40.48 28.74
N ASN A 59 3.30 -40.36 29.94
CA ASN A 59 4.48 -41.17 30.29
C ASN A 59 4.09 -42.64 30.56
N GLY A 60 4.57 -43.56 29.72
CA GLY A 60 4.99 -44.90 30.16
C GLY A 60 4.03 -46.09 30.01
N GLU A 61 2.84 -45.94 29.43
CA GLU A 61 1.94 -47.07 29.14
C GLU A 61 1.72 -47.25 27.62
N PRO A 62 1.47 -48.48 27.11
CA PRO A 62 1.26 -48.76 25.69
C PRO A 62 0.07 -48.02 25.05
N ASP A 63 -0.81 -47.45 25.89
CA ASP A 63 -1.88 -46.54 25.51
C ASP A 63 -1.81 -45.28 26.39
N PRO A 64 -1.14 -44.20 25.95
CA PRO A 64 -1.27 -42.92 26.62
C PRO A 64 -2.71 -42.45 26.44
N VAL A 65 -3.45 -42.30 27.52
CA VAL A 65 -4.91 -42.10 27.49
C VAL A 65 -5.35 -40.83 26.74
N ASN A 66 -4.46 -39.86 26.47
CA ASN A 66 -4.69 -38.85 25.42
C ASN A 66 -3.41 -38.05 25.10
N PRO A 67 -2.53 -38.46 24.16
CA PRO A 67 -1.33 -37.71 23.84
C PRO A 67 -1.68 -36.58 22.88
N ASP A 68 -2.11 -35.45 23.43
CA ASP A 68 -2.35 -34.19 22.69
C ASP A 68 -1.12 -33.77 21.88
N ALA A 69 0.09 -34.04 22.37
CA ALA A 69 1.34 -33.83 21.65
C ALA A 69 1.49 -34.67 20.37
N ARG A 70 0.69 -35.73 20.16
CA ARG A 70 0.71 -36.53 18.92
C ARG A 70 -0.22 -36.00 17.85
N ALA A 71 -1.29 -35.30 18.21
CA ALA A 71 -2.25 -34.79 17.25
C ALA A 71 -1.57 -33.92 16.19
N MET A 72 -2.05 -34.03 14.94
CA MET A 72 -1.68 -33.11 13.87
C MET A 72 -2.47 -31.81 14.00
N MET A 73 -3.72 -31.90 14.46
CA MET A 73 -4.65 -30.77 14.53
C MET A 73 -4.99 -30.45 15.97
N LEU A 74 -4.93 -29.17 16.33
CA LEU A 74 -5.25 -28.66 17.66
C LEU A 74 -6.40 -27.66 17.54
N ASP A 75 -7.49 -27.97 18.22
CA ASP A 75 -8.72 -27.18 18.25
C ASP A 75 -8.85 -26.45 19.57
N CYS A 76 -8.79 -25.14 19.51
CA CYS A 76 -8.88 -24.26 20.67
C CYS A 76 -10.25 -23.58 20.64
N ILE A 77 -11.30 -24.25 21.15
CA ILE A 77 -12.71 -23.83 20.98
C ILE A 77 -13.46 -23.49 22.28
N ASP A 78 -12.85 -23.74 23.44
CA ASP A 78 -13.48 -23.56 24.75
C ASP A 78 -13.45 -22.10 25.27
N ASN A 79 -13.69 -21.92 26.57
CA ASN A 79 -13.83 -20.62 27.22
C ASN A 79 -12.70 -20.31 28.22
N PRO A 80 -11.49 -19.96 27.77
CA PRO A 80 -10.40 -19.64 28.68
C PRO A 80 -10.66 -18.33 29.45
N GLY A 81 -10.12 -18.27 30.67
CA GLY A 81 -10.22 -17.07 31.54
C GLY A 81 -9.25 -15.93 31.18
N GLY A 82 -8.43 -16.10 30.14
CA GLY A 82 -7.41 -15.14 29.70
C GLY A 82 -6.59 -15.66 28.52
N PRO A 83 -5.54 -14.94 28.09
CA PRO A 83 -4.63 -15.40 27.04
C PRO A 83 -4.03 -16.78 27.36
N VAL A 84 -3.88 -17.60 26.32
CA VAL A 84 -3.43 -19.00 26.42
C VAL A 84 -2.07 -19.14 25.75
N THR A 85 -1.16 -19.82 26.43
CA THR A 85 0.11 -20.27 25.88
C THR A 85 0.04 -21.77 25.64
N ILE A 86 0.31 -22.25 24.44
CA ILE A 86 0.47 -23.67 24.17
C ILE A 86 1.97 -23.97 24.07
N THR A 87 2.42 -24.93 24.87
CA THR A 87 3.81 -25.38 24.87
C THR A 87 3.90 -26.76 24.23
N ALA A 88 4.51 -26.83 23.04
CA ALA A 88 4.84 -28.09 22.41
C ALA A 88 6.03 -28.76 23.13
N PRO A 89 6.02 -30.09 23.31
CA PRO A 89 7.15 -30.80 23.88
C PRO A 89 8.31 -30.79 22.89
N ILE A 90 9.51 -30.76 23.44
CA ILE A 90 10.76 -30.95 22.72
C ILE A 90 11.49 -32.16 23.29
N GLU A 91 12.08 -32.99 22.43
CA GLU A 91 12.94 -34.10 22.85
C GLU A 91 14.34 -33.96 22.24
N GLY A 92 15.34 -33.75 23.09
CA GLY A 92 16.70 -33.43 22.65
C GLY A 92 16.90 -31.95 22.31
N GLY A 93 18.13 -31.56 21.95
CA GLY A 93 18.53 -30.15 21.79
C GLY A 93 19.47 -29.91 20.61
N GLY A 94 19.27 -30.62 19.50
CA GLY A 94 20.09 -30.46 18.30
C GLY A 94 19.55 -29.40 17.34
N ALA A 95 20.44 -28.75 16.60
CA ALA A 95 20.07 -27.81 15.54
C ALA A 95 19.33 -28.50 14.39
N PHE A 96 18.60 -27.71 13.59
CA PHE A 96 17.93 -28.17 12.37
C PHE A 96 18.90 -28.93 11.44
N GLY A 97 18.49 -30.09 10.95
CA GLY A 97 19.27 -31.03 10.15
C GLY A 97 20.22 -31.95 10.93
N SER A 98 20.26 -31.87 12.27
CA SER A 98 21.11 -32.75 13.07
C SER A 98 20.41 -34.07 13.44
N SER A 99 21.19 -35.12 13.70
CA SER A 99 20.66 -36.38 14.27
C SER A 99 20.03 -36.19 15.65
N ALA A 100 20.30 -35.06 16.30
CA ALA A 100 19.74 -34.63 17.57
C ALA A 100 18.60 -33.60 17.42
N GLU A 101 18.05 -33.40 16.22
CA GLU A 101 16.88 -32.55 15.96
C GLU A 101 15.56 -33.28 16.29
N TYR A 102 14.67 -32.60 17.00
CA TYR A 102 13.24 -32.84 17.06
C TYR A 102 12.53 -31.85 16.15
N ALA A 103 11.56 -32.34 15.36
CA ALA A 103 10.76 -31.50 14.46
C ALA A 103 9.35 -32.06 14.30
N LYS A 104 8.34 -31.17 14.31
CA LYS A 104 6.94 -31.53 14.11
C LYS A 104 6.11 -30.36 13.54
N VAL A 105 5.06 -30.68 12.80
CA VAL A 105 4.07 -29.71 12.30
C VAL A 105 2.73 -29.88 13.02
N TYR A 106 2.08 -28.77 13.31
CA TYR A 106 0.72 -28.69 13.85
C TYR A 106 -0.14 -27.78 12.98
N LEU A 107 -1.41 -28.15 12.80
CA LEU A 107 -2.46 -27.26 12.32
C LEU A 107 -3.28 -26.78 13.52
N VAL A 108 -3.17 -25.51 13.86
CA VAL A 108 -3.78 -24.96 15.07
C VAL A 108 -4.91 -24.03 14.68
N ARG A 109 -6.12 -24.31 15.18
CA ARG A 109 -7.29 -23.46 15.02
C ARG A 109 -7.59 -22.73 16.32
N ASN A 110 -7.48 -21.41 16.31
CA ASN A 110 -7.88 -20.56 17.42
C ASN A 110 -9.32 -20.07 17.24
N ALA A 111 -10.24 -20.60 18.04
CA ALA A 111 -11.63 -20.18 18.10
C ALA A 111 -12.12 -20.07 19.55
N TYR A 112 -11.22 -19.76 20.49
CA TYR A 112 -11.56 -19.58 21.90
C TYR A 112 -12.55 -18.42 22.08
N SER A 113 -13.41 -18.53 23.08
CA SER A 113 -14.38 -17.49 23.44
C SER A 113 -14.35 -17.23 24.95
N PRO A 114 -14.06 -16.04 25.47
CA PRO A 114 -13.90 -14.79 24.73
C PRO A 114 -12.62 -14.81 23.88
N ALA A 115 -12.58 -13.89 22.91
CA ALA A 115 -11.52 -13.84 21.93
C ALA A 115 -10.17 -13.54 22.59
N TYR A 116 -9.27 -14.51 22.53
CA TYR A 116 -7.88 -14.37 22.96
C TYR A 116 -6.95 -14.96 21.92
N ASP A 117 -5.81 -14.30 21.76
CA ASP A 117 -4.71 -14.82 20.97
C ASP A 117 -3.99 -15.94 21.72
N ILE A 118 -3.45 -16.88 20.97
CA ILE A 118 -2.67 -17.99 21.50
C ILE A 118 -1.19 -17.71 21.24
N THR A 119 -0.35 -17.88 22.25
CA THR A 119 1.10 -17.97 22.07
C THR A 119 1.49 -19.44 21.94
N PHE A 120 1.90 -19.88 20.76
CA PHE A 120 2.37 -21.25 20.53
C PHE A 120 3.90 -21.28 20.56
N LYS A 121 4.50 -22.05 21.47
CA LYS A 121 5.95 -22.06 21.71
C LYS A 121 6.49 -23.44 22.12
N THR A 122 7.81 -23.56 22.17
CA THR A 122 8.50 -24.63 22.92
C THR A 122 8.76 -24.18 24.37
N ALA A 123 9.28 -25.07 25.22
CA ALA A 123 9.58 -24.74 26.62
C ALA A 123 10.55 -23.54 26.77
N THR A 124 11.54 -23.42 25.89
CA THR A 124 12.58 -22.37 25.93
C THR A 124 12.43 -21.31 24.84
N GLY A 125 11.63 -21.58 23.81
CA GLY A 125 11.43 -20.70 22.66
C GLY A 125 10.56 -19.48 22.95
N THR A 126 10.62 -18.51 22.04
CA THR A 126 9.78 -17.31 22.06
C THR A 126 8.38 -17.58 21.51
N GLY A 127 8.28 -18.44 20.50
CA GLY A 127 7.05 -18.88 19.87
C GLY A 127 6.49 -17.92 18.83
N VAL A 128 5.27 -18.24 18.41
CA VAL A 128 4.47 -17.47 17.47
C VAL A 128 3.08 -17.19 18.03
N THR A 129 2.51 -16.07 17.61
CA THR A 129 1.13 -15.71 17.94
C THR A 129 0.18 -16.28 16.90
N ILE A 130 -0.92 -16.87 17.38
CA ILE A 130 -2.04 -17.34 16.57
C ILE A 130 -3.27 -16.52 16.99
N PRO A 131 -3.60 -15.47 16.24
CA PRO A 131 -4.75 -14.61 16.52
C PRO A 131 -6.08 -15.38 16.64
N ASN A 132 -7.00 -14.86 17.43
CA ASN A 132 -8.35 -15.43 17.51
C ASN A 132 -9.07 -15.39 16.16
N GLY A 133 -9.78 -16.47 15.81
CA GLY A 133 -10.45 -16.63 14.53
C GLY A 133 -9.57 -17.21 13.42
N GLU A 134 -8.26 -17.36 13.65
CA GLU A 134 -7.33 -17.86 12.65
C GLU A 134 -7.08 -19.36 12.77
N THR A 135 -6.71 -19.96 11.64
CA THR A 135 -6.12 -21.30 11.59
C THR A 135 -4.75 -21.18 10.95
N ARG A 136 -3.72 -21.73 11.58
CA ARG A 136 -2.32 -21.57 11.16
C ARG A 136 -1.58 -22.91 11.17
N LEU A 137 -0.67 -23.06 10.22
CA LEU A 137 0.27 -24.17 10.18
C LEU A 137 1.54 -23.76 10.93
N VAL A 138 1.85 -24.47 12.00
CA VAL A 138 2.97 -24.19 12.90
C VAL A 138 4.00 -25.30 12.77
N PHE A 139 5.21 -24.94 12.37
CA PHE A 139 6.37 -25.81 12.45
C PHE A 139 7.07 -25.62 13.79
N VAL A 140 7.46 -26.70 14.45
CA VAL A 140 8.16 -26.70 15.73
C VAL A 140 9.43 -27.49 15.57
N ASP A 141 10.55 -26.95 16.02
CA ASP A 141 11.82 -27.66 16.10
C ASP A 141 12.30 -27.81 17.55
N SER A 142 13.59 -28.11 17.74
CA SER A 142 14.18 -28.30 19.09
C SER A 142 14.40 -26.99 19.86
N THR A 143 14.23 -25.84 19.20
CA THR A 143 14.51 -24.51 19.71
C THR A 143 13.23 -23.71 19.89
N ASP A 144 12.39 -23.62 18.85
CA ASP A 144 11.21 -22.75 18.84
C ASP A 144 10.06 -23.25 17.94
N ALA A 145 8.97 -22.50 17.94
CA ALA A 145 7.86 -22.63 17.01
C ALA A 145 7.88 -21.50 15.98
N TYR A 146 7.45 -21.81 14.76
CA TYR A 146 7.47 -20.95 13.59
C TYR A 146 6.18 -21.12 12.80
N LEU A 147 5.66 -20.02 12.27
CA LEU A 147 4.53 -20.04 11.35
C LEU A 147 5.06 -20.39 9.96
N VAL A 148 4.49 -21.42 9.31
CA VAL A 148 4.91 -21.83 7.96
C VAL A 148 4.57 -20.75 6.92
N ASP A 149 3.60 -19.90 7.21
CA ASP A 149 3.17 -18.75 6.41
C ASP A 149 3.78 -17.41 6.84
N SER A 150 4.70 -17.38 7.83
CA SER A 150 5.29 -16.12 8.30
C SER A 150 6.34 -15.50 7.38
N GLY A 151 6.62 -16.11 6.23
CA GLY A 151 7.57 -15.62 5.23
C GLY A 151 6.90 -15.06 3.97
N ASP A 152 7.20 -13.79 3.66
CA ASP A 152 7.26 -13.23 2.30
C ASP A 152 6.00 -13.03 1.45
N VAL A 153 4.77 -13.07 1.99
CA VAL A 153 3.65 -12.43 1.25
C VAL A 153 3.91 -10.91 1.13
N THR A 154 4.47 -10.31 2.18
CA THR A 154 4.81 -8.87 2.21
C THR A 154 6.00 -8.50 1.31
N ASN A 155 7.01 -9.38 1.16
CA ASN A 155 8.13 -9.16 0.24
C ASN A 155 7.81 -9.55 -1.21
N ALA A 156 6.84 -10.45 -1.46
CA ALA A 156 6.26 -10.63 -2.79
C ALA A 156 5.55 -9.35 -3.28
N ILE A 157 5.12 -8.50 -2.33
CA ILE A 157 4.56 -7.15 -2.54
C ILE A 157 5.61 -6.07 -2.17
N ASN A 158 6.92 -6.33 -2.28
CA ASN A 158 7.87 -5.21 -2.31
C ASN A 158 7.75 -4.53 -3.67
N ALA A 159 7.43 -3.24 -3.63
CA ALA A 159 7.14 -2.32 -4.74
C ALA A 159 8.20 -2.28 -5.88
N THR A 160 9.29 -3.03 -5.78
CA THR A 160 10.33 -3.17 -6.81
C THR A 160 10.00 -4.25 -7.85
N ASN A 161 9.18 -5.26 -7.52
CA ASN A 161 8.85 -6.39 -8.41
C ASN A 161 7.41 -6.40 -8.93
N ALA A 162 6.62 -5.38 -8.60
CA ALA A 162 5.25 -5.24 -9.10
C ALA A 162 5.24 -4.74 -10.55
N GLU A 163 5.65 -5.58 -11.49
CA GLU A 163 5.44 -5.34 -12.92
C GLU A 163 3.95 -5.43 -13.32
N ASN A 164 3.12 -6.02 -12.44
CA ASN A 164 1.70 -6.20 -12.67
C ASN A 164 0.89 -5.82 -11.41
N ALA A 165 0.15 -4.71 -11.51
CA ALA A 165 -0.65 -4.15 -10.43
C ALA A 165 -1.83 -5.02 -10.01
N ASP A 166 -2.18 -6.01 -10.82
CA ASP A 166 -3.27 -6.96 -10.59
C ASP A 166 -3.00 -7.87 -9.38
N ASN A 167 -1.73 -8.01 -8.97
CA ASN A 167 -1.33 -8.85 -7.83
C ASN A 167 -1.19 -8.07 -6.50
N LEU A 168 -1.48 -6.77 -6.47
CA LEU A 168 -1.19 -5.93 -5.28
C LEU A 168 -2.25 -5.96 -4.18
N LEU A 169 -3.42 -6.55 -4.41
CA LEU A 169 -4.52 -6.54 -3.44
C LEU A 169 -4.95 -7.97 -3.12
N SER A 170 -4.35 -8.52 -2.07
CA SER A 170 -4.97 -9.61 -1.33
C SER A 170 -6.25 -9.08 -0.70
N ASP A 171 -7.41 -9.61 -1.11
CA ASP A 171 -8.76 -9.30 -0.62
C ASP A 171 -9.53 -8.18 -1.34
N GLY A 172 -9.97 -8.46 -2.57
CA GLY A 172 -11.19 -7.85 -3.16
C GLY A 172 -11.18 -6.35 -3.44
N GLY A 173 -10.07 -5.64 -3.22
CA GLY A 173 -9.91 -4.24 -3.60
C GLY A 173 -9.68 -4.12 -5.10
N TYR A 174 -10.45 -3.27 -5.77
CA TYR A 174 -10.15 -2.87 -7.14
C TYR A 174 -9.12 -1.73 -7.08
N VAL A 175 -7.95 -1.91 -7.73
CA VAL A 175 -7.18 -0.73 -8.15
C VAL A 175 -7.99 -0.09 -9.26
N THR A 176 -8.72 0.98 -8.95
CA THR A 176 -9.49 1.68 -9.97
C THR A 176 -8.53 2.50 -10.82
N GLY A 177 -8.91 2.79 -12.07
CA GLY A 177 -8.08 3.62 -12.95
C GLY A 177 -7.66 4.97 -12.33
N GLU A 178 -8.35 5.45 -11.30
CA GLU A 178 -8.01 6.67 -10.56
C GLU A 178 -6.73 6.56 -9.73
N ASP A 179 -6.32 5.36 -9.29
CA ASP A 179 -5.12 5.14 -8.49
C ASP A 179 -3.83 5.27 -9.32
N PHE A 180 -3.91 5.09 -10.64
CA PHE A 180 -2.82 5.34 -11.59
C PHE A 180 -2.76 6.78 -12.11
N VAL A 181 -3.80 7.59 -11.87
CA VAL A 181 -3.95 8.89 -12.56
C VAL A 181 -3.22 10.04 -11.87
N ARG A 182 -2.60 9.86 -10.70
CA ARG A 182 -1.97 10.98 -9.96
C ARG A 182 -0.46 10.88 -9.70
N LYS A 183 0.31 10.21 -10.57
CA LYS A 183 1.75 10.51 -10.67
C LYS A 183 2.09 11.41 -11.87
N ASP A 184 1.27 11.37 -12.91
CA ASP A 184 1.53 12.10 -14.16
C ASP A 184 0.67 13.36 -14.33
N LEU A 185 -0.35 13.58 -13.49
CA LEU A 185 -1.03 14.88 -13.36
C LEU A 185 -0.34 15.69 -12.25
N GLY A 186 0.70 16.41 -12.66
CA GLY A 186 1.71 16.96 -11.78
C GLY A 186 1.27 17.94 -10.70
N VAL A 187 1.92 17.84 -9.54
CA VAL A 187 2.42 18.95 -8.71
C VAL A 187 3.61 18.40 -7.91
N GLY A 188 4.81 18.38 -8.52
CA GLY A 188 5.98 17.74 -7.88
C GLY A 188 7.32 18.15 -8.49
N THR A 189 7.54 19.47 -8.60
CA THR A 189 8.79 20.25 -8.47
C THR A 189 10.19 19.68 -8.78
N SER A 190 10.39 18.57 -9.51
CA SER A 190 11.76 18.10 -9.83
C SER A 190 11.92 17.27 -11.11
N LYS A 191 10.94 17.24 -12.02
CA LYS A 191 11.15 16.63 -13.35
C LYS A 191 10.79 17.59 -14.47
N VAL A 192 11.69 17.66 -15.46
CA VAL A 192 11.48 18.32 -16.74
C VAL A 192 10.28 17.67 -17.42
N GLN A 193 9.26 18.46 -17.69
CA GLN A 193 8.09 18.04 -18.46
C GLN A 193 8.43 18.17 -19.95
N THR A 194 8.85 17.08 -20.58
CA THR A 194 9.07 17.05 -22.03
C THR A 194 7.82 16.50 -22.71
N PHE A 195 6.96 17.40 -23.18
CA PHE A 195 5.80 17.00 -23.98
C PHE A 195 6.27 16.59 -25.39
N THR A 196 5.97 15.35 -25.77
CA THR A 196 6.27 14.81 -27.12
C THR A 196 5.19 15.16 -28.15
N GLN A 197 4.09 15.79 -27.70
CA GLN A 197 2.99 16.29 -28.54
C GLN A 197 2.54 17.68 -28.07
N GLY A 198 1.89 18.44 -28.95
CA GLY A 198 1.40 19.79 -28.65
C GLY A 198 0.32 19.79 -27.57
N GLN A 199 0.49 20.65 -26.56
CA GLN A 199 -0.56 20.91 -25.59
C GLN A 199 -1.40 22.12 -26.03
N ASN A 200 -2.70 21.93 -26.12
CA ASN A 200 -3.65 23.01 -26.42
C ASN A 200 -4.31 23.47 -25.12
N ALA A 201 -4.13 24.74 -24.76
CA ALA A 201 -4.95 25.37 -23.75
C ALA A 201 -6.27 25.82 -24.40
N VAL A 202 -7.40 25.46 -23.79
CA VAL A 202 -8.70 26.04 -24.18
C VAL A 202 -8.65 27.53 -23.90
N ARG A 203 -9.15 28.34 -24.84
CA ARG A 203 -9.19 29.79 -24.67
C ARG A 203 -10.26 30.16 -23.64
N GLU A 204 -9.87 30.89 -22.61
CA GLU A 204 -10.80 31.37 -21.57
C GLU A 204 -11.32 32.77 -21.90
N ALA A 205 -12.64 32.94 -21.80
CA ALA A 205 -13.29 34.22 -22.03
C ALA A 205 -13.17 35.13 -20.80
N LEU A 206 -12.52 36.26 -20.98
CA LEU A 206 -12.47 37.34 -20.00
C LEU A 206 -13.74 38.18 -20.07
N THR A 207 -14.16 38.68 -18.92
CA THR A 207 -15.32 39.56 -18.82
C THR A 207 -14.91 41.00 -19.12
N TRP A 208 -15.61 41.65 -20.06
CA TRP A 208 -15.42 43.07 -20.34
C TRP A 208 -16.04 43.94 -19.24
N GLY A 209 -15.29 44.93 -18.77
CA GLY A 209 -15.69 45.87 -17.74
C GLY A 209 -14.60 46.92 -17.52
N SER A 210 -14.80 47.85 -16.59
CA SER A 210 -13.77 48.86 -16.26
C SER A 210 -12.47 48.24 -15.73
N THR A 211 -12.56 47.00 -15.25
CA THR A 211 -11.46 46.20 -14.73
C THR A 211 -11.59 44.79 -15.31
N ILE A 212 -10.52 44.27 -15.91
CA ILE A 212 -10.49 42.95 -16.54
C ILE A 212 -9.47 42.09 -15.79
N ALA A 213 -9.94 41.05 -15.11
CA ALA A 213 -9.08 40.09 -14.42
C ALA A 213 -8.38 39.16 -15.43
N VAL A 214 -7.12 38.80 -15.17
CA VAL A 214 -6.34 37.87 -16.01
C VAL A 214 -5.92 36.67 -15.15
N PRO A 215 -6.75 35.61 -15.05
CA PRO A 215 -6.49 34.47 -14.19
C PRO A 215 -5.51 33.50 -14.87
N ASN A 216 -4.22 33.83 -14.88
CA ASN A 216 -3.16 33.05 -15.51
C ASN A 216 -2.92 31.64 -14.92
N GLN A 217 -3.67 31.23 -13.89
CA GLN A 217 -3.70 29.85 -13.40
C GLN A 217 -4.71 28.98 -14.16
N ASN A 218 -5.73 29.61 -14.77
CA ASN A 218 -6.80 28.91 -15.45
C ASN A 218 -6.44 28.60 -16.92
N SER A 219 -5.74 29.52 -17.59
CA SER A 219 -5.29 29.35 -18.98
C SER A 219 -4.09 30.25 -19.32
N ASN A 220 -3.43 29.90 -20.42
CA ASN A 220 -2.40 30.71 -21.10
C ASN A 220 -2.94 31.38 -22.38
N ALA A 221 -4.21 31.17 -22.70
CA ALA A 221 -4.89 31.72 -23.87
C ALA A 221 -6.24 32.31 -23.47
N PHE A 222 -6.46 33.58 -23.80
CA PHE A 222 -7.64 34.33 -23.42
C PHE A 222 -8.28 35.05 -24.61
N ASN A 223 -9.56 35.37 -24.52
CA ASN A 223 -10.23 36.34 -25.36
C ASN A 223 -11.08 37.30 -24.53
N VAL A 224 -11.21 38.54 -25.00
CA VAL A 224 -12.18 39.50 -24.49
C VAL A 224 -12.90 40.15 -25.66
N THR A 225 -14.18 40.46 -25.47
CA THR A 225 -14.98 41.20 -26.45
C THR A 225 -15.29 42.59 -25.90
N VAL A 226 -14.83 43.62 -26.58
CA VAL A 226 -15.08 45.03 -26.25
C VAL A 226 -16.49 45.39 -26.72
N THR A 227 -17.43 45.53 -25.79
CA THR A 227 -18.86 45.74 -26.10
C THR A 227 -19.35 47.17 -25.84
N SER A 228 -18.57 48.00 -25.14
CA SER A 228 -18.94 49.38 -24.80
C SER A 228 -17.73 50.33 -24.79
N ALA A 229 -17.99 51.62 -25.07
CA ALA A 229 -16.98 52.67 -25.07
C ALA A 229 -16.68 53.15 -23.64
N ILE A 230 -15.93 52.34 -22.90
CA ILE A 230 -15.49 52.65 -21.54
C ILE A 230 -13.96 52.62 -21.43
N SER A 231 -13.44 53.20 -20.35
CA SER A 231 -12.05 52.98 -19.94
C SER A 231 -11.95 51.67 -19.16
N ALA A 232 -11.14 50.73 -19.65
CA ALA A 232 -10.93 49.41 -19.06
C ALA A 232 -9.45 49.19 -18.74
N THR A 233 -9.16 48.62 -17.57
CA THR A 233 -7.80 48.25 -17.18
C THR A 233 -7.65 46.73 -17.11
N PHE A 234 -6.73 46.15 -17.88
CA PHE A 234 -6.29 44.78 -17.63
C PHE A 234 -5.48 44.74 -16.34
N GLN A 235 -5.97 43.98 -15.36
CA GLN A 235 -5.28 43.80 -14.10
C GLN A 235 -3.99 42.99 -14.28
N ASN A 236 -3.09 43.14 -13.32
CA ASN A 236 -1.92 42.27 -13.20
C ASN A 236 -2.39 40.80 -13.12
N PRO A 237 -1.72 39.86 -13.81
CA PRO A 237 -2.05 38.44 -13.72
C PRO A 237 -1.98 37.93 -12.28
N THR A 238 -2.91 37.04 -11.91
CA THR A 238 -3.19 36.63 -10.52
C THR A 238 -2.06 35.91 -9.79
N THR A 239 -1.11 35.31 -10.51
CA THR A 239 0.09 34.68 -9.92
C THR A 239 1.36 35.25 -10.52
N GLN A 240 2.09 35.99 -9.70
CA GLN A 240 3.46 36.45 -9.98
C GLN A 240 4.42 35.77 -8.99
N THR A 241 4.40 34.44 -8.99
CA THR A 241 5.23 33.64 -8.09
C THR A 241 6.58 33.33 -8.73
N ALA A 242 7.51 32.84 -7.91
CA ALA A 242 8.84 32.37 -8.33
C ALA A 242 8.80 31.35 -9.47
N ASP A 243 7.70 30.60 -9.60
CA ASP A 243 7.53 29.47 -10.50
C ASP A 243 6.88 29.87 -11.84
N ALA A 244 6.52 31.15 -12.02
CA ALA A 244 5.90 31.66 -13.24
C ALA A 244 6.91 32.10 -14.31
N ASP A 245 8.22 31.99 -14.06
CA ASP A 245 9.27 32.41 -15.02
C ASP A 245 9.15 31.63 -16.34
N GLY A 246 9.08 32.35 -17.47
CA GLY A 246 8.83 31.76 -18.79
C GLY A 246 7.37 31.45 -19.09
N GLN A 247 6.42 31.77 -18.20
CA GLN A 247 5.00 31.63 -18.50
C GLN A 247 4.59 32.62 -19.61
N VAL A 248 3.80 32.13 -20.58
CA VAL A 248 3.29 32.94 -21.70
C VAL A 248 1.77 33.11 -21.59
N ILE A 249 1.29 34.35 -21.70
CA ILE A 249 -0.13 34.70 -21.78
C ILE A 249 -0.41 35.32 -23.15
N ARG A 250 -1.49 34.89 -23.80
CA ARG A 250 -1.95 35.42 -25.08
C ARG A 250 -3.40 35.87 -24.97
N ILE A 251 -3.71 37.09 -25.36
CA ILE A 251 -5.07 37.65 -25.28
C ILE A 251 -5.48 38.14 -26.67
N MET A 252 -6.63 37.65 -27.14
CA MET A 252 -7.31 38.20 -28.31
C MET A 252 -8.37 39.20 -27.86
N ILE A 253 -8.31 40.42 -28.39
CA ILE A 253 -9.20 41.52 -28.05
C ILE A 253 -10.06 41.79 -29.28
N HIS A 254 -11.35 41.49 -29.18
CA HIS A 254 -12.31 41.66 -30.28
C HIS A 254 -13.07 42.97 -30.10
N HIS A 255 -12.93 43.90 -31.03
CA HIS A 255 -13.53 45.22 -30.94
C HIS A 255 -14.91 45.23 -31.61
N GLN A 256 -15.99 45.09 -30.83
CA GLN A 256 -17.36 45.23 -31.38
C GLN A 256 -17.87 46.68 -31.38
N THR A 257 -17.14 47.59 -30.73
CA THR A 257 -17.45 49.02 -30.69
C THR A 257 -16.16 49.85 -30.71
N SER A 258 -16.28 51.11 -31.11
CA SER A 258 -15.20 52.09 -31.13
C SER A 258 -15.13 52.90 -29.83
N GLY A 259 -13.97 53.48 -29.53
CA GLY A 259 -13.82 54.48 -28.46
C GLY A 259 -13.58 53.94 -27.05
N ALA A 260 -13.36 52.63 -26.89
CA ALA A 260 -12.84 52.09 -25.63
C ALA A 260 -11.37 52.51 -25.43
N THR A 261 -11.00 52.84 -24.19
CA THR A 261 -9.61 53.11 -23.81
C THR A 261 -9.13 51.96 -22.94
N ILE A 262 -8.04 51.30 -23.35
CA ILE A 262 -7.48 50.15 -22.62
C ILE A 262 -6.16 50.56 -21.99
N THR A 263 -6.04 50.29 -20.70
CA THR A 263 -4.81 50.45 -19.92
C THR A 263 -4.38 49.10 -19.33
N TRP A 264 -3.15 49.06 -18.84
CA TRP A 264 -2.50 47.84 -18.34
C TRP A 264 -2.02 48.05 -16.91
N GLY A 265 -2.12 47.02 -16.10
CA GLY A 265 -1.57 47.02 -14.75
C GLY A 265 -0.04 47.24 -14.72
N SER A 266 0.47 47.57 -13.53
CA SER A 266 1.88 47.94 -13.32
C SER A 266 2.89 46.81 -13.56
N ALA A 267 2.44 45.57 -13.70
CA ALA A 267 3.31 44.43 -13.96
C ALA A 267 3.56 44.18 -15.45
N TYR A 268 2.80 44.82 -16.34
CA TYR A 268 3.05 44.74 -17.77
C TYR A 268 4.17 45.70 -18.18
N ALA A 269 5.09 45.22 -18.99
CA ALA A 269 6.15 46.00 -19.61
C ALA A 269 6.06 45.81 -21.13
N TRP A 270 6.03 46.91 -21.87
CA TRP A 270 5.92 46.84 -23.32
C TRP A 270 7.29 46.97 -23.97
N VAL A 271 7.50 46.19 -25.03
CA VAL A 271 8.63 46.43 -25.92
C VAL A 271 8.53 47.85 -26.47
N GLY A 272 9.59 48.65 -26.31
CA GLY A 272 9.58 50.08 -26.65
C GLY A 272 9.09 51.01 -25.52
N GLY A 273 8.74 50.47 -24.35
CA GLY A 273 8.47 51.24 -23.12
C GLY A 273 7.07 51.82 -22.99
N THR A 274 6.27 51.83 -24.06
CA THR A 274 4.91 52.39 -24.07
C THR A 274 3.92 51.34 -24.60
N PRO A 275 2.74 51.18 -23.96
CA PRO A 275 1.69 50.35 -24.52
C PRO A 275 1.30 50.80 -25.94
N PRO A 276 1.12 49.87 -26.89
CA PRO A 276 0.62 50.21 -28.21
C PRO A 276 -0.81 50.74 -28.10
N THR A 277 -1.15 51.66 -28.99
CA THR A 277 -2.55 52.10 -29.16
C THR A 277 -3.31 50.98 -29.84
N LEU A 278 -4.25 50.36 -29.11
CA LEU A 278 -5.12 49.32 -29.66
C LEU A 278 -6.06 49.89 -30.73
N THR A 279 -6.55 49.02 -31.61
CA THR A 279 -7.45 49.39 -32.69
C THR A 279 -8.76 49.92 -32.12
N THR A 280 -9.08 51.18 -32.42
CA THR A 280 -10.26 51.86 -31.83
C THR A 280 -11.31 52.27 -32.85
N GLY A 281 -11.06 52.08 -34.15
CA GLY A 281 -11.81 52.73 -35.23
C GLY A 281 -12.66 51.81 -36.13
N SER A 282 -12.73 50.51 -35.88
CA SER A 282 -13.47 49.58 -36.74
C SER A 282 -14.13 48.46 -35.93
N ALA A 283 -15.47 48.39 -35.99
CA ALA A 283 -16.20 47.26 -35.43
C ALA A 283 -15.84 45.99 -36.21
N GLY A 284 -15.46 44.94 -35.49
CA GLY A 284 -14.96 43.69 -36.04
C GLY A 284 -13.44 43.53 -36.01
N ALA A 285 -12.68 44.59 -35.70
CA ALA A 285 -11.22 44.49 -35.60
C ALA A 285 -10.80 43.55 -34.46
N VAL A 286 -9.71 42.82 -34.66
CA VAL A 286 -9.11 41.95 -33.64
C VAL A 286 -7.69 42.41 -33.38
N ASP A 287 -7.37 42.69 -32.11
CA ASP A 287 -6.00 42.88 -31.67
C ASP A 287 -5.51 41.62 -30.95
N TYR A 288 -4.23 41.31 -31.11
CA TYR A 288 -3.58 40.19 -30.45
C TYR A 288 -2.42 40.70 -29.61
N VAL A 289 -2.45 40.41 -28.32
CA VAL A 289 -1.35 40.72 -27.40
C VAL A 289 -0.75 39.44 -26.84
N ALA A 290 0.57 39.42 -26.69
CA ALA A 290 1.28 38.32 -26.06
C ALA A 290 2.28 38.87 -25.05
N PHE A 291 2.35 38.21 -23.89
CA PHE A 291 3.27 38.54 -22.81
C PHE A 291 3.97 37.28 -22.33
N GLU A 292 5.24 37.41 -21.96
CA GLU A 292 6.02 36.41 -21.26
C GLU A 292 6.48 36.97 -19.91
N TYR A 293 6.39 36.17 -18.85
CA TYR A 293 6.85 36.58 -17.53
C TYR A 293 8.34 36.35 -17.38
N PHE A 294 9.05 37.44 -17.06
CA PHE A 294 10.46 37.43 -16.71
C PHE A 294 10.62 37.81 -15.25
N ARG A 295 11.00 36.84 -14.42
CA ARG A 295 11.23 37.04 -12.98
C ARG A 295 12.36 38.02 -12.70
N ASN A 296 13.42 37.96 -13.50
CA ASN A 296 14.64 38.77 -13.33
C ASN A 296 14.67 40.02 -14.20
N TYR A 297 13.50 40.58 -14.55
CA TYR A 297 13.42 41.83 -15.29
C TYR A 297 13.95 43.01 -14.45
N PRO A 298 14.61 44.01 -15.06
CA PRO A 298 15.07 45.20 -14.32
C PRO A 298 13.94 45.87 -13.55
N GLY A 299 14.08 45.96 -12.21
CA GLY A 299 13.06 46.53 -11.33
C GLY A 299 12.03 45.53 -10.80
N GLY A 300 12.27 44.22 -10.94
CA GLY A 300 11.42 43.14 -10.44
C GLY A 300 10.61 42.48 -11.56
N GLY A 301 9.98 41.35 -11.25
CA GLY A 301 9.33 40.51 -12.27
C GLY A 301 8.27 41.25 -13.09
N LYS A 302 8.32 41.11 -14.43
CA LYS A 302 7.42 41.76 -15.38
C LYS A 302 6.87 40.80 -16.43
N TRP A 303 5.66 41.08 -16.87
CA TRP A 303 5.05 40.52 -18.07
C TRP A 303 5.47 41.37 -19.26
N VAL A 304 6.51 40.94 -19.97
CA VAL A 304 7.06 41.67 -21.11
C VAL A 304 6.33 41.23 -22.37
N GLY A 305 5.80 42.18 -23.15
CA GLY A 305 4.97 41.83 -24.29
C GLY A 305 4.95 42.81 -25.45
N SER A 306 4.28 42.36 -26.50
CA SER A 306 4.07 43.05 -27.78
C SER A 306 2.65 42.82 -28.29
N ALA A 307 2.19 43.69 -29.19
CA ALA A 307 0.89 43.59 -29.81
C ALA A 307 1.02 43.48 -31.33
N LEU A 308 0.10 42.73 -31.93
CA LEU A 308 -0.26 42.81 -33.34
C LEU A 308 -1.66 43.44 -33.40
N LEU A 309 -1.79 44.51 -34.15
CA LEU A 309 -3.00 45.31 -34.23
C LEU A 309 -3.76 45.00 -35.51
N ASP A 310 -5.08 44.96 -35.44
CA ASP A 310 -5.99 44.73 -36.57
C ASP A 310 -5.58 43.52 -37.43
N VAL A 311 -5.54 42.34 -36.80
CA VAL A 311 -5.14 41.08 -37.42
C VAL A 311 -6.28 40.37 -38.17
N SER A 312 -7.41 41.07 -38.39
CA SER A 312 -8.58 40.58 -39.14
C SER A 312 -8.42 40.65 -40.65
#